data_AF-A0A3E5B3W2-F1
#
_entry.id   AF-A0A3E5B3W2-F1
#
_cell.length_a   1.000
_cell.length_b   1.000
_cell.length_c   1.000
_cell.angle_alpha   90.00
_cell.angle_beta   90.00
_cell.angle_gamma   90.00
#
_symmetry.space_group_name_H-M   'P 1'
#
loop_
_entity.id
_entity.type
_entity.pdbx_description
1 polymer ?
#
loop_
_entity_poly.entity_id
_entity_poly.type
_entity_poly.pdbx_seq_one_letter_code
_entity_poly.pdbx_strand_id
1 'polypeptide(L)'
;MKHLALLLLILSLSSCSRYKQANDIIDKAEAIVSHHPDSALLLLQSIHEPEALTDSLRAKFWLVNGQAHYNCNRSTAEDSLLKYALDYYKEHDDIVRTTQAYKLFAQHLWWKGDRAGAANLLHEGMETARAAQDTACTLQLLHSIITQSTGDENFEDAVKYLKELLATDRNAPGTYITYNMLGIAYYYLQQKDSSLCYLQKAYEAVNQPDYDLNSWGLVSRNYADILSDFGEHRKAIDIQREVLRRYLAANDKFASLSYSSLGRYYLNIHQMDSARYYMQMSKETYSPYIDQDLSLSNYYLIQNTLMQYISTNQFLIKDVTLFSNRMFEDYLNREKVIAEKNESKRVLEQRNLRLSIAKQQEQMLLIIVLLVVVLAAVLVAFYIQRRKKLLEEKEEELETLKHLWADVEKTNNENDQFFKKILLQQMGIIRMVATNPTPHNQEFLSQMKRITQEDIPTDDLLVWEDLYKVIDSIYDNFYTHVLTRFGNVLNERELQLCCLLKANFSTKEISVVTQQSVRTVYQRKTTIRQKLNMDEKEDIADFLSR
;
A
#
# COMPACT_ATOMS: atom_id res chain seq x y z
N MET A 1 -4.55 -18.93 -24.50
CA MET A 1 -5.45 -17.78 -24.74
C MET A 1 -6.68 -17.74 -23.84
N LYS A 2 -7.44 -18.84 -23.64
CA LYS A 2 -8.63 -18.86 -22.75
C LYS A 2 -8.35 -18.46 -21.28
N HIS A 3 -7.22 -18.88 -20.71
CA HIS A 3 -6.83 -18.51 -19.33
C HIS A 3 -6.38 -17.05 -19.18
N LEU A 4 -5.79 -16.46 -20.23
CA LEU A 4 -5.39 -15.04 -20.22
C LEU A 4 -6.61 -14.12 -20.29
N ALA A 5 -7.61 -14.49 -21.11
CA ALA A 5 -8.88 -13.78 -21.21
C ALA A 5 -9.68 -13.84 -19.90
N LEU A 6 -9.69 -14.99 -19.22
CA LEU A 6 -10.36 -15.14 -17.92
C LEU A 6 -9.69 -14.28 -16.83
N LEU A 7 -8.35 -14.18 -16.84
CA LEU A 7 -7.59 -13.39 -15.87
C LEU A 7 -7.76 -11.88 -16.11
N LEU A 8 -7.81 -11.45 -17.37
CA LEU A 8 -8.22 -10.09 -17.76
C LEU A 8 -9.66 -9.78 -17.36
N LEU A 9 -10.58 -10.74 -17.48
CA LEU A 9 -11.97 -10.58 -17.05
C LEU A 9 -12.07 -10.41 -15.52
N ILE A 10 -11.34 -11.20 -14.74
CA ILE A 10 -11.33 -11.12 -13.27
C ILE A 10 -10.69 -9.81 -12.80
N LEU A 11 -9.62 -9.33 -13.46
CA LEU A 11 -9.00 -8.03 -13.20
C LEU A 11 -9.94 -6.86 -13.54
N SER A 12 -10.73 -6.98 -14.61
CA SER A 12 -11.73 -5.96 -14.98
C SER A 12 -12.90 -5.91 -13.98
N LEU A 13 -13.36 -7.06 -13.49
CA LEU A 13 -14.46 -7.15 -12.50
C LEU A 13 -14.07 -6.58 -11.14
N SER A 14 -12.83 -6.80 -10.70
CA SER A 14 -12.31 -6.27 -9.44
C SER A 14 -12.05 -4.75 -9.48
N SER A 15 -11.68 -4.23 -10.65
CA SER A 15 -11.59 -2.79 -10.89
C SER A 15 -12.97 -2.11 -10.84
N CYS A 16 -13.97 -2.66 -11.54
CA CYS A 16 -15.34 -2.14 -11.51
C CYS A 16 -15.97 -2.17 -10.12
N SER A 17 -15.71 -3.22 -9.31
CA SER A 17 -16.23 -3.26 -7.93
C SER A 17 -15.62 -2.18 -7.04
N ARG A 18 -14.33 -1.84 -7.24
CA ARG A 18 -13.64 -0.80 -6.46
C ARG A 18 -14.20 0.59 -6.75
N TYR A 19 -14.44 0.92 -8.03
CA TYR A 19 -15.04 2.22 -8.40
C TYR A 19 -16.48 2.36 -7.92
N LYS A 20 -17.28 1.29 -8.01
CA LYS A 20 -18.65 1.28 -7.48
C LYS A 20 -18.66 1.53 -5.97
N GLN A 21 -17.78 0.85 -5.23
CA GLN A 21 -17.66 1.05 -3.80
C GLN A 21 -17.23 2.48 -3.44
N ALA A 22 -16.26 3.05 -4.15
CA ALA A 22 -15.83 4.43 -3.92
C ALA A 22 -16.96 5.43 -4.20
N ASN A 23 -17.72 5.24 -5.28
CA ASN A 23 -18.88 6.07 -5.58
C ASN A 23 -19.94 5.99 -4.46
N ASP A 24 -20.29 4.78 -4.01
CA ASP A 24 -21.27 4.59 -2.92
C ASP A 24 -20.83 5.27 -1.61
N ILE A 25 -19.52 5.32 -1.33
CA ILE A 25 -18.96 6.02 -0.16
C ILE A 25 -19.10 7.53 -0.33
N ILE A 26 -18.73 8.07 -1.49
CA ILE A 26 -18.80 9.51 -1.78
C ILE A 26 -20.26 9.97 -1.75
N ASP A 27 -21.19 9.23 -2.34
CA ASP A 27 -22.63 9.53 -2.34
C ASP A 27 -23.19 9.58 -0.91
N LYS A 28 -22.80 8.63 -0.05
CA LYS A 28 -23.20 8.63 1.36
C LYS A 28 -22.61 9.82 2.13
N ALA A 29 -21.35 10.15 1.86
CA ALA A 29 -20.70 11.31 2.48
C ALA A 29 -21.39 12.62 2.06
N GLU A 30 -21.70 12.79 0.78
CA GLU A 30 -22.43 13.94 0.25
C GLU A 30 -23.82 14.08 0.88
N ALA A 31 -24.55 12.97 1.02
CA ALA A 31 -25.89 12.97 1.61
C ALA A 31 -25.94 13.45 3.08
N ILE A 32 -24.84 13.30 3.83
CA ILE A 32 -24.79 13.66 5.26
C ILE A 32 -23.95 14.91 5.54
N VAL A 33 -23.20 15.44 4.56
CA VAL A 33 -22.20 16.50 4.80
C VAL A 33 -22.80 17.79 5.37
N SER A 34 -24.07 18.08 5.08
CA SER A 34 -24.78 19.26 5.59
C SER A 34 -25.09 19.20 7.09
N HIS A 35 -25.34 18.01 7.63
CA HIS A 35 -25.79 17.81 9.02
C HIS A 35 -24.74 17.11 9.91
N HIS A 36 -23.89 16.28 9.30
CA HIS A 36 -22.88 15.48 9.98
C HIS A 36 -21.53 15.54 9.21
N PRO A 37 -20.92 16.72 9.08
CA PRO A 37 -19.71 16.90 8.26
C PRO A 37 -18.50 16.12 8.80
N ASP A 38 -18.36 15.95 10.12
CA ASP A 38 -17.30 15.12 10.69
C ASP A 38 -17.45 13.63 10.30
N SER A 39 -18.69 13.12 10.26
CA SER A 39 -18.98 11.77 9.82
C SER A 39 -18.76 11.60 8.32
N ALA A 40 -19.07 12.62 7.51
CA ALA A 40 -18.75 12.64 6.08
C ALA A 40 -17.23 12.53 5.86
N LEU A 41 -16.42 13.29 6.60
CA LEU A 41 -14.96 13.19 6.53
C LEU A 41 -14.45 11.78 6.89
N LEU A 42 -15.02 11.15 7.91
CA LEU A 42 -14.64 9.77 8.27
C LEU A 42 -14.96 8.76 7.16
N LEU A 43 -16.09 8.94 6.45
CA LEU A 43 -16.41 8.12 5.28
C LEU A 43 -15.41 8.33 4.15
N LEU A 44 -15.10 9.60 3.82
CA LEU A 44 -14.17 9.94 2.75
C LEU A 44 -12.74 9.44 3.05
N GLN A 45 -12.31 9.45 4.31
CA GLN A 45 -11.02 8.91 4.75
C GLN A 45 -10.86 7.40 4.49
N SER A 46 -11.95 6.66 4.27
CA SER A 46 -11.87 5.24 3.87
C SER A 46 -11.36 5.05 2.43
N ILE A 47 -11.35 6.10 1.61
CA ILE A 47 -10.81 6.10 0.25
C ILE A 47 -9.32 6.47 0.33
N HIS A 48 -8.46 5.46 0.19
CA HIS A 48 -7.01 5.61 0.44
C HIS A 48 -6.23 6.17 -0.77
N GLU A 49 -6.75 6.03 -1.99
CA GLU A 49 -6.12 6.51 -3.23
C GLU A 49 -7.12 7.32 -4.06
N PRO A 50 -7.48 8.56 -3.64
CA PRO A 50 -8.38 9.42 -4.41
C PRO A 50 -7.84 9.74 -5.81
N GLU A 51 -6.52 9.72 -6.01
CA GLU A 51 -5.85 9.96 -7.29
C GLU A 51 -6.07 8.83 -8.30
N ALA A 52 -6.48 7.63 -7.86
CA ALA A 52 -6.80 6.51 -8.74
C ALA A 52 -8.26 6.52 -9.24
N LEU A 53 -9.09 7.45 -8.73
CA LEU A 53 -10.47 7.62 -9.14
C LEU A 53 -10.58 8.18 -10.57
N THR A 54 -11.70 7.91 -11.24
CA THR A 54 -12.06 8.57 -12.50
C THR A 54 -12.23 10.07 -12.29
N ASP A 55 -12.08 10.88 -13.34
CA ASP A 55 -12.08 12.34 -13.20
C ASP A 55 -13.36 12.86 -12.52
N SER A 56 -14.52 12.32 -12.91
CA SER A 56 -15.82 12.61 -12.30
C SER A 56 -15.86 12.31 -10.79
N LEU A 57 -15.43 11.10 -10.38
CA LEU A 57 -15.43 10.71 -8.97
C LEU A 57 -14.39 11.49 -8.17
N ARG A 58 -13.25 11.82 -8.78
CA ARG A 58 -12.20 12.63 -8.15
C ARG A 58 -12.68 14.06 -7.91
N ALA A 59 -13.30 14.69 -8.90
CA ALA A 59 -13.87 16.03 -8.76
C ALA A 59 -14.95 16.04 -7.68
N LYS A 60 -15.83 15.03 -7.66
CA LYS A 60 -16.85 14.86 -6.62
C LYS A 60 -16.23 14.65 -5.23
N PHE A 61 -15.23 13.79 -5.10
CA PHE A 61 -14.53 13.53 -3.85
C PHE A 61 -13.98 14.82 -3.23
N TRP A 62 -13.23 15.61 -4.01
CA TRP A 62 -12.63 16.85 -3.50
C TRP A 62 -13.66 17.92 -3.16
N LEU A 63 -14.74 18.00 -3.93
CA LEU A 63 -15.84 18.92 -3.65
C LEU A 63 -16.53 18.59 -2.31
N VAL A 64 -16.88 17.32 -2.09
CA VAL A 64 -17.52 16.87 -0.85
C VAL A 64 -16.56 16.98 0.33
N ASN A 65 -15.27 16.66 0.14
CA ASN A 65 -14.25 16.82 1.18
C ASN A 65 -14.10 18.28 1.62
N GLY A 66 -13.97 19.20 0.66
CA GLY A 66 -13.91 20.63 0.95
C GLY A 66 -15.20 21.16 1.60
N GLN A 67 -16.37 20.67 1.16
CA GLN A 67 -17.64 21.02 1.80
C GLN A 67 -17.70 20.56 3.26
N ALA A 68 -17.17 19.36 3.55
CA ALA A 68 -17.12 18.84 4.90
C ALA A 68 -16.16 19.67 5.78
N HIS A 69 -14.98 20.04 5.25
CA HIS A 69 -14.08 20.96 5.94
C HIS A 69 -14.72 22.32 6.23
N TYR A 70 -15.40 22.90 5.24
CA TYR A 70 -16.13 24.14 5.37
C TYR A 70 -17.22 24.07 6.46
N ASN A 71 -18.06 23.03 6.43
CA ASN A 71 -19.14 22.85 7.40
C ASN A 71 -18.64 22.54 8.82
N CYS A 72 -17.46 21.93 8.96
CA CYS A 72 -16.79 21.74 10.25
C CYS A 72 -16.08 23.01 10.77
N ASN A 73 -16.13 24.14 10.04
CA ASN A 73 -15.37 25.35 10.31
C ASN A 73 -13.85 25.07 10.48
N ARG A 74 -13.34 24.12 9.70
CA ARG A 74 -11.91 23.75 9.68
C ARG A 74 -11.17 24.67 8.70
N SER A 75 -9.87 24.85 8.94
CA SER A 75 -9.01 25.47 7.93
C SER A 75 -9.05 24.65 6.65
N THR A 76 -9.34 25.32 5.54
CA THR A 76 -9.30 24.73 4.19
C THR A 76 -7.95 24.96 3.52
N ALA A 77 -6.91 25.42 4.23
CA ALA A 77 -5.59 25.78 3.66
C ALA A 77 -4.88 24.61 2.95
N GLU A 78 -5.23 23.37 3.27
CA GLU A 78 -4.66 22.16 2.64
C GLU A 78 -5.51 21.63 1.47
N ASP A 79 -6.71 22.18 1.24
CA ASP A 79 -7.69 21.70 0.23
C ASP A 79 -7.34 22.16 -1.21
N SER A 80 -6.06 22.07 -1.58
CA SER A 80 -5.53 22.56 -2.87
C SER A 80 -6.17 21.93 -4.11
N LEU A 81 -6.75 20.73 -3.97
CA LEU A 81 -7.39 19.99 -5.07
C LEU A 81 -8.84 20.45 -5.35
N LEU A 82 -9.35 21.46 -4.64
CA LEU A 82 -10.59 22.15 -5.00
C LEU A 82 -10.51 22.85 -6.36
N LYS A 83 -9.31 23.28 -6.78
CA LYS A 83 -9.09 23.80 -8.13
C LYS A 83 -9.45 22.77 -9.21
N TYR A 84 -9.05 21.52 -9.01
CA TYR A 84 -9.35 20.45 -9.95
C TYR A 84 -10.87 20.22 -10.07
N ALA A 85 -11.59 20.24 -8.94
CA ALA A 85 -13.04 20.13 -8.96
C ALA A 85 -13.70 21.32 -9.69
N LEU A 86 -13.21 22.53 -9.47
CA LEU A 86 -13.69 23.73 -10.15
C LEU A 86 -13.51 23.61 -11.67
N ASP A 87 -12.29 23.31 -12.13
CA ASP A 87 -11.97 23.18 -13.55
C ASP A 87 -12.85 22.10 -14.21
N TYR A 88 -13.00 20.94 -13.55
CA TYR A 88 -13.84 19.85 -14.03
C TYR A 88 -15.32 20.26 -14.20
N TYR A 89 -15.95 20.87 -13.18
CA TYR A 89 -17.37 21.21 -13.27
C TYR A 89 -17.66 22.38 -14.20
N LYS A 90 -16.70 23.29 -14.39
CA LYS A 90 -16.78 24.34 -15.42
C LYS A 90 -16.79 23.75 -16.83
N GLU A 91 -15.97 22.75 -17.11
CA GLU A 91 -15.92 22.07 -18.43
C GLU A 91 -17.18 21.25 -18.74
N HIS A 92 -17.95 20.88 -17.71
CA HIS A 92 -19.16 20.05 -17.83
C HIS A 92 -20.47 20.84 -17.66
N ASP A 93 -20.42 22.17 -17.61
CA ASP A 93 -21.58 23.07 -17.50
C ASP A 93 -22.49 22.78 -16.28
N ASP A 94 -21.95 22.22 -15.18
CA ASP A 94 -22.69 21.99 -13.93
C ASP A 94 -22.61 23.25 -13.05
N ILE A 95 -23.56 24.18 -13.22
CA ILE A 95 -23.50 25.48 -12.54
C ILE A 95 -23.57 25.39 -11.02
N VAL A 96 -24.33 24.41 -10.49
CA VAL A 96 -24.51 24.24 -9.05
C VAL A 96 -23.19 23.79 -8.41
N ARG A 97 -22.54 22.77 -8.98
CA ARG A 97 -21.26 22.29 -8.47
C ARG A 97 -20.11 23.24 -8.76
N THR A 98 -20.14 23.93 -9.90
CA THR A 98 -19.21 25.01 -10.22
C THR A 98 -19.28 26.12 -9.17
N THR A 99 -20.49 26.56 -8.81
CA THR A 99 -20.71 27.55 -7.74
C THR A 99 -20.18 27.08 -6.40
N GLN A 100 -20.45 25.83 -6.04
CA GLN A 100 -19.91 25.24 -4.81
C GLN A 100 -18.38 25.23 -4.81
N ALA A 101 -17.76 24.84 -5.94
CA ALA A 101 -16.31 24.80 -6.09
C ALA A 101 -15.68 26.21 -6.00
N TYR A 102 -16.29 27.22 -6.62
CA TYR A 102 -15.86 28.62 -6.50
C TYR A 102 -15.80 29.07 -5.04
N LYS A 103 -16.87 28.84 -4.28
CA LYS A 103 -16.95 29.21 -2.85
C LYS A 103 -15.87 28.53 -2.02
N LEU A 104 -15.74 27.22 -2.16
CA LEU A 104 -14.79 26.44 -1.38
C LEU A 104 -13.34 26.78 -1.74
N PHE A 105 -13.04 26.95 -3.03
CA PHE A 105 -11.69 27.28 -3.46
C PHE A 105 -11.31 28.73 -3.12
N ALA A 106 -12.25 29.67 -3.15
CA ALA A 106 -12.03 31.02 -2.65
C ALA A 106 -11.74 31.01 -1.15
N GLN A 107 -12.49 30.23 -0.37
CA GLN A 107 -12.22 30.06 1.06
C GLN A 107 -10.81 29.48 1.30
N HIS A 108 -10.37 28.50 0.52
CA HIS A 108 -8.99 27.97 0.56
C HIS A 108 -7.94 29.06 0.34
N LEU A 109 -8.09 29.86 -0.72
CA LEU A 109 -7.17 30.97 -1.02
C LEU A 109 -7.16 32.01 0.10
N TRP A 110 -8.35 32.33 0.65
CA TRP A 110 -8.48 33.24 1.78
C TRP A 110 -7.72 32.73 3.00
N TRP A 111 -7.83 31.44 3.36
CA TRP A 111 -7.07 30.84 4.47
C TRP A 111 -5.56 30.78 4.23
N LYS A 112 -5.12 30.71 2.97
CA LYS A 112 -3.70 30.83 2.61
C LYS A 112 -3.17 32.27 2.65
N GLY A 113 -4.04 33.26 2.83
CA GLY A 113 -3.67 34.68 2.84
C GLY A 113 -3.75 35.35 1.46
N ASP A 114 -4.12 34.63 0.39
CA ASP A 114 -4.37 35.21 -0.92
C ASP A 114 -5.78 35.81 -0.99
N ARG A 115 -5.93 36.97 -0.37
CA ARG A 115 -7.21 37.70 -0.28
C ARG A 115 -7.71 38.14 -1.65
N ALA A 116 -6.81 38.67 -2.49
CA ALA A 116 -7.15 39.16 -3.82
C ALA A 116 -7.56 38.02 -4.76
N GLY A 117 -6.85 36.89 -4.74
CA GLY A 117 -7.21 35.70 -5.50
C GLY A 117 -8.58 35.16 -5.10
N ALA A 118 -8.86 35.07 -3.80
CA ALA A 118 -10.17 34.66 -3.29
C ALA A 118 -11.31 35.57 -3.77
N ALA A 119 -11.13 36.90 -3.67
CA ALA A 119 -12.13 37.87 -4.10
C ALA A 119 -12.41 37.81 -5.61
N ASN A 120 -11.35 37.74 -6.42
CA ASN A 120 -11.45 37.60 -7.87
C ASN A 120 -12.19 36.32 -8.26
N LEU A 121 -11.90 35.22 -7.57
CA LEU A 121 -12.51 33.92 -7.83
C LEU A 121 -14.01 33.91 -7.50
N LEU A 122 -14.44 34.53 -6.40
CA LEU A 122 -15.86 34.69 -6.09
C LEU A 122 -16.57 35.60 -7.11
N HIS A 123 -15.91 36.67 -7.56
CA HIS A 123 -16.47 37.56 -8.57
C HIS A 123 -16.65 36.85 -9.91
N GLU A 124 -15.65 36.09 -10.37
CA GLU A 124 -15.75 35.23 -11.55
C GLU A 124 -16.90 34.23 -11.42
N GLY A 125 -17.03 33.56 -10.27
CA GLY A 125 -18.13 32.65 -10.01
C GLY A 125 -19.49 33.34 -10.09
N MET A 126 -19.61 34.55 -9.53
CA MET A 126 -20.87 35.31 -9.55
C MET A 126 -21.27 35.71 -10.98
N GLU A 127 -20.33 36.19 -11.80
CA GLU A 127 -20.61 36.49 -13.21
C GLU A 127 -20.96 35.22 -14.00
N THR A 128 -20.34 34.08 -13.68
CA THR A 128 -20.68 32.78 -14.28
C THR A 128 -22.11 32.36 -13.94
N ALA A 129 -22.52 32.48 -12.67
CA ALA A 129 -23.89 32.19 -12.25
C ALA A 129 -24.93 33.13 -12.88
N ARG A 130 -24.60 34.42 -13.04
CA ARG A 130 -25.45 35.39 -13.75
C ARG A 130 -25.58 35.07 -15.23
N ALA A 131 -24.48 34.71 -15.90
CA ALA A 131 -24.50 34.31 -17.31
C ALA A 131 -25.38 33.06 -17.52
N ALA A 132 -25.38 32.13 -16.55
CA ALA A 132 -26.27 30.97 -16.52
C ALA A 132 -27.72 31.29 -16.09
N GLN A 133 -28.01 32.55 -15.72
CA GLN A 133 -29.32 33.00 -15.20
C GLN A 133 -29.78 32.24 -13.94
N ASP A 134 -28.85 31.67 -13.16
CA ASP A 134 -29.15 30.95 -11.93
C ASP A 134 -29.13 31.90 -10.72
N THR A 135 -30.33 32.32 -10.29
CA THR A 135 -30.49 33.25 -9.17
C THR A 135 -30.04 32.64 -7.84
N ALA A 136 -30.27 31.34 -7.62
CA ALA A 136 -29.91 30.68 -6.36
C ALA A 136 -28.38 30.61 -6.20
N CYS A 137 -27.67 30.24 -7.26
CA CYS A 137 -26.22 30.23 -7.30
C CYS A 137 -25.63 31.64 -7.15
N THR A 138 -26.23 32.62 -7.83
CA THR A 138 -25.82 34.04 -7.70
C THR A 138 -25.94 34.51 -6.25
N LEU A 139 -27.06 34.24 -5.58
CA LEU A 139 -27.26 34.59 -4.18
C LEU A 139 -26.23 33.92 -3.26
N GLN A 140 -25.91 32.64 -3.49
CA GLN A 140 -24.91 31.93 -2.69
C GLN A 140 -23.51 32.57 -2.79
N LEU A 141 -23.10 32.96 -3.99
CA LEU A 141 -21.81 33.63 -4.22
C LEU A 141 -21.82 35.04 -3.65
N LEU A 142 -22.93 35.77 -3.80
CA LEU A 142 -23.10 37.09 -3.22
C LEU A 142 -22.95 37.08 -1.70
N HIS A 143 -23.53 36.10 -1.01
CA HIS A 143 -23.32 35.90 0.42
C HIS A 143 -21.84 35.69 0.76
N SER A 144 -21.13 34.85 0.01
CA SER A 144 -19.69 34.63 0.22
C SER A 144 -18.86 35.89 0.01
N ILE A 145 -19.17 36.69 -1.02
CA ILE A 145 -18.51 37.98 -1.28
C ILE A 145 -18.76 38.97 -0.14
N ILE A 146 -19.99 39.06 0.36
CA ILE A 146 -20.34 39.92 1.50
C ILE A 146 -19.56 39.51 2.75
N THR A 147 -19.53 38.21 3.08
CA THR A 147 -18.76 37.71 4.23
C THR A 147 -17.29 38.06 4.09
N GLN A 148 -16.69 37.83 2.92
CA GLN A 148 -15.27 38.14 2.71
C GLN A 148 -14.98 39.64 2.77
N SER A 149 -15.74 40.48 2.05
CA SER A 149 -15.53 41.93 2.04
C SER A 149 -15.68 42.55 3.43
N THR A 150 -16.64 42.09 4.24
CA THR A 150 -16.76 42.54 5.64
C THR A 150 -15.59 42.08 6.52
N GLY A 151 -15.08 40.87 6.32
CA GLY A 151 -13.93 40.33 7.07
C GLY A 151 -12.59 40.96 6.67
N ASP A 152 -12.47 41.42 5.43
CA ASP A 152 -11.31 42.17 4.92
C ASP A 152 -11.45 43.70 5.12
N GLU A 153 -12.48 44.15 5.86
CA GLU A 153 -12.79 45.55 6.18
C GLU A 153 -13.03 46.46 4.94
N ASN A 154 -13.37 45.88 3.79
CA ASN A 154 -13.74 46.61 2.57
C ASN A 154 -15.24 46.92 2.59
N PHE A 155 -15.61 47.96 3.33
CA PHE A 155 -17.01 48.32 3.57
C PHE A 155 -17.72 48.90 2.34
N GLU A 156 -17.00 49.51 1.39
CA GLU A 156 -17.56 49.99 0.12
C GLU A 156 -18.12 48.83 -0.71
N ASP A 157 -17.34 47.77 -0.89
CA ASP A 157 -17.79 46.57 -1.59
C ASP A 157 -18.90 45.86 -0.79
N ALA A 158 -18.75 45.76 0.54
CA ALA A 158 -19.80 45.19 1.38
C ALA A 158 -21.14 45.91 1.17
N VAL A 159 -21.16 47.25 1.17
CA VAL A 159 -22.37 48.04 0.91
C VAL A 159 -22.93 47.77 -0.48
N LYS A 160 -22.08 47.75 -1.52
CA LYS A 160 -22.49 47.48 -2.90
C LYS A 160 -23.21 46.14 -3.00
N TYR A 161 -22.59 45.07 -2.49
CA TYR A 161 -23.13 43.71 -2.60
C TYR A 161 -24.31 43.46 -1.65
N LEU A 162 -24.34 44.06 -0.45
CA LEU A 162 -25.51 44.01 0.44
C LEU A 162 -26.74 44.69 -0.19
N LYS A 163 -26.56 45.81 -0.89
CA LYS A 163 -27.66 46.45 -1.63
C LYS A 163 -28.15 45.59 -2.79
N GLU A 164 -27.25 44.94 -3.49
CA GLU A 164 -27.59 44.01 -4.55
C GLU A 164 -28.37 42.80 -4.01
N LEU A 165 -27.95 42.28 -2.84
CA LEU A 165 -28.63 41.18 -2.16
C LEU A 165 -30.07 41.57 -1.82
N LEU A 166 -30.28 42.76 -1.24
CA LEU A 166 -31.62 43.30 -0.98
C LEU A 166 -32.46 43.48 -2.24
N ALA A 167 -31.84 43.88 -3.36
CA ALA A 167 -32.55 44.09 -4.61
C ALA A 167 -33.03 42.78 -5.23
N THR A 168 -32.23 41.72 -5.07
CA THR A 168 -32.47 40.37 -5.60
C THR A 168 -33.43 39.57 -4.72
N ASP A 169 -33.32 39.70 -3.40
CA ASP A 169 -34.12 38.95 -2.42
C ASP A 169 -34.88 39.88 -1.46
N ARG A 170 -35.89 40.57 -2.01
CA ARG A 170 -36.58 41.69 -1.35
C ARG A 170 -37.40 41.31 -0.10
N ASN A 171 -37.74 40.04 0.09
CA ASN A 171 -38.70 39.58 1.11
C ASN A 171 -38.22 38.35 1.90
N ALA A 172 -36.92 38.07 1.95
CA ALA A 172 -36.41 36.98 2.78
C ALA A 172 -36.74 37.20 4.27
N PRO A 173 -37.11 36.13 5.02
CA PRO A 173 -37.30 36.22 6.47
C PRO A 173 -36.11 36.83 7.24
N GLY A 174 -34.90 36.78 6.67
CA GLY A 174 -33.67 37.31 7.25
C GLY A 174 -33.28 38.73 6.81
N THR A 175 -34.12 39.47 6.06
CA THR A 175 -33.76 40.79 5.50
C THR A 175 -33.31 41.81 6.56
N TYR A 176 -33.78 41.69 7.81
CA TYR A 176 -33.34 42.54 8.92
C TYR A 176 -31.83 42.42 9.19
N ILE A 177 -31.23 41.25 8.97
CA ILE A 177 -29.78 41.02 9.12
C ILE A 177 -29.04 41.84 8.07
N THR A 178 -29.51 41.82 6.83
CA THR A 178 -28.94 42.59 5.72
C THR A 178 -29.04 44.10 5.98
N TYR A 179 -30.16 44.57 6.51
CA TYR A 179 -30.29 45.97 6.96
C TYR A 179 -29.33 46.31 8.09
N ASN A 180 -29.19 45.43 9.09
CA ASN A 180 -28.24 45.64 10.19
C ASN A 180 -26.79 45.70 9.67
N MET A 181 -26.40 44.81 8.76
CA MET A 181 -25.07 44.80 8.14
C MET A 181 -24.80 46.06 7.31
N LEU A 182 -25.79 46.53 6.53
CA LEU A 182 -25.67 47.81 5.81
C LEU A 182 -25.49 48.98 6.76
N GLY A 183 -26.27 48.99 7.84
CA GLY A 183 -26.16 49.98 8.90
C GLY A 183 -24.76 50.07 9.50
N ILE A 184 -24.17 48.91 9.82
CA ILE A 184 -22.81 48.79 10.35
C ILE A 184 -21.76 49.19 9.30
N ALA A 185 -21.90 48.73 8.05
CA ALA A 185 -20.95 49.08 6.99
C ALA A 185 -20.94 50.60 6.74
N TYR A 186 -22.11 51.24 6.70
CA TYR A 186 -22.20 52.70 6.60
C TYR A 186 -21.68 53.44 7.83
N TYR A 187 -21.76 52.84 9.03
CA TYR A 187 -21.15 53.39 10.23
C TYR A 187 -19.63 53.47 10.08
N TYR A 188 -18.98 52.40 9.62
CA TYR A 188 -17.52 52.41 9.36
C TYR A 188 -17.13 53.37 8.23
N LEU A 189 -17.99 53.56 7.24
CA LEU A 189 -17.83 54.58 6.19
C LEU A 189 -18.16 56.02 6.66
N GLN A 190 -18.48 56.23 7.94
CA GLN A 190 -18.82 57.54 8.53
C GLN A 190 -20.04 58.23 7.88
N GLN A 191 -20.96 57.45 7.29
CA GLN A 191 -22.19 57.96 6.67
C GLN A 191 -23.37 57.87 7.64
N LYS A 192 -23.47 58.85 8.56
CA LYS A 192 -24.48 58.88 9.63
C LYS A 192 -25.90 58.61 9.15
N ASP A 193 -26.39 59.36 8.17
CA ASP A 193 -27.80 59.28 7.73
C ASP A 193 -28.13 57.90 7.15
N SER A 194 -27.28 57.37 6.27
CA SER A 194 -27.42 56.03 5.70
C SER A 194 -27.36 54.95 6.77
N SER A 195 -26.38 55.04 7.68
CA SER A 195 -26.21 54.08 8.77
C SER A 195 -27.46 54.00 9.65
N LEU A 196 -27.91 55.16 10.17
CA LEU A 196 -29.08 55.22 11.05
C LEU A 196 -30.37 54.81 10.34
N CYS A 197 -30.53 55.14 9.05
CA CYS A 197 -31.69 54.72 8.25
C CYS A 197 -31.79 53.18 8.16
N TYR A 198 -30.70 52.50 7.82
CA TYR A 198 -30.71 51.04 7.70
C TYR A 198 -30.80 50.33 9.05
N LEU A 199 -30.12 50.82 10.09
CA LEU A 199 -30.26 50.27 11.44
C LEU A 199 -31.68 50.42 11.99
N GLN A 200 -32.33 51.56 11.72
CA GLN A 200 -33.72 51.77 12.10
C GLN A 200 -34.64 50.75 11.40
N LYS A 201 -34.48 50.52 10.09
CA LYS A 201 -35.24 49.50 9.37
C LYS A 201 -35.03 48.09 9.95
N ALA A 202 -33.79 47.75 10.32
CA ALA A 202 -33.49 46.48 10.97
C ALA A 202 -34.20 46.36 12.32
N TYR A 203 -34.12 47.41 13.15
CA TYR A 203 -34.75 47.48 14.46
C TYR A 203 -36.28 47.35 14.37
N GLU A 204 -36.92 48.09 13.46
CA GLU A 204 -38.37 48.03 13.24
C GLU A 204 -38.84 46.65 12.78
N ALA A 205 -38.04 45.97 11.94
CA ALA A 205 -38.34 44.62 11.46
C ALA A 205 -38.35 43.57 12.58
N VAL A 206 -37.39 43.65 13.51
CA VAL A 206 -37.30 42.70 14.63
C VAL A 206 -38.18 43.06 15.82
N ASN A 207 -38.72 44.29 15.88
CA ASN A 207 -39.55 44.74 17.01
C ASN A 207 -40.97 44.13 17.03
N GLN A 208 -41.24 43.16 16.16
CA GLN A 208 -42.48 42.38 16.15
C GLN A 208 -42.46 41.28 17.24
N PRO A 209 -43.61 40.86 17.79
CA PRO A 209 -43.68 39.90 18.90
C PRO A 209 -43.07 38.52 18.61
N ASP A 210 -42.96 38.16 17.32
CA ASP A 210 -42.60 36.81 16.88
C ASP A 210 -41.08 36.54 16.83
N TYR A 211 -40.24 37.56 17.04
CA TYR A 211 -38.79 37.40 16.99
C TYR A 211 -38.19 36.96 18.34
N ASP A 212 -37.21 36.07 18.28
CA ASP A 212 -36.50 35.59 19.45
C ASP A 212 -35.64 36.70 20.09
N LEU A 213 -35.38 36.54 21.40
CA LEU A 213 -34.65 37.51 22.21
C LEU A 213 -33.20 37.75 21.71
N ASN A 214 -32.56 36.75 21.09
CA ASN A 214 -31.20 36.90 20.59
C ASN A 214 -31.19 37.76 19.33
N SER A 215 -32.06 37.48 18.36
CA SER A 215 -32.19 38.26 17.12
C SER A 215 -32.56 39.71 17.41
N TRP A 216 -33.57 39.93 18.25
CA TRP A 216 -33.99 41.27 18.65
C TRP A 216 -32.88 41.99 19.44
N GLY A 217 -32.23 41.30 20.38
CA GLY A 217 -31.18 41.86 21.22
C GLY A 217 -29.94 42.28 20.43
N LEU A 218 -29.51 41.46 19.46
CA LEU A 218 -28.38 41.75 18.58
C LEU A 218 -28.57 43.07 17.82
N VAL A 219 -29.70 43.20 17.12
CA VAL A 219 -30.01 44.39 16.30
C VAL A 219 -30.21 45.61 17.18
N SER A 220 -30.96 45.48 18.28
CA SER A 220 -31.27 46.60 19.18
C SER A 220 -30.01 47.18 19.82
N ARG A 221 -29.06 46.32 20.24
CA ARG A 221 -27.78 46.76 20.82
C ARG A 221 -26.91 47.48 19.80
N ASN A 222 -26.74 46.91 18.61
CA ASN A 222 -25.98 47.57 17.53
C ASN A 222 -26.57 48.94 17.19
N TYR A 223 -27.90 49.03 17.10
CA TYR A 223 -28.56 50.29 16.82
C TYR A 223 -28.35 51.32 17.94
N ALA A 224 -28.49 50.91 19.21
CA ALA A 224 -28.25 51.79 20.35
C ALA A 224 -26.79 52.28 20.44
N ASP A 225 -25.82 51.37 20.23
CA ASP A 225 -24.40 51.71 20.26
C ASP A 225 -24.05 52.76 19.20
N ILE A 226 -24.49 52.53 17.95
CA ILE A 226 -24.21 53.44 16.83
C ILE A 226 -24.99 54.75 16.96
N LEU A 227 -26.23 54.73 17.48
CA LEU A 227 -26.97 55.95 17.81
C LEU A 227 -26.19 56.81 18.80
N SER A 228 -25.66 56.20 19.87
CA SER A 228 -24.85 56.91 20.86
C SER A 228 -23.60 57.50 20.22
N ASP A 229 -22.87 56.74 19.38
CA ASP A 229 -21.64 57.24 18.76
C ASP A 229 -21.90 58.41 17.80
N PHE A 230 -23.08 58.46 17.17
CA PHE A 230 -23.53 59.60 16.37
C PHE A 230 -24.20 60.75 17.15
N GLY A 231 -24.18 60.69 18.48
CA GLY A 231 -24.68 61.75 19.37
C GLY A 231 -26.16 61.65 19.78
N GLU A 232 -26.90 60.64 19.30
CA GLU A 232 -28.32 60.41 19.61
C GLU A 232 -28.49 59.66 20.96
N HIS A 233 -27.78 60.12 21.99
CA HIS A 233 -27.58 59.38 23.24
C HIS A 233 -28.89 59.07 24.00
N ARG A 234 -29.87 59.98 23.99
CA ARG A 234 -31.14 59.76 24.69
C ARG A 234 -31.91 58.58 24.09
N LYS A 235 -32.00 58.53 22.76
CA LYS A 235 -32.64 57.42 22.04
C LYS A 235 -31.89 56.10 22.27
N ALA A 236 -30.55 56.14 22.26
CA ALA A 236 -29.72 54.98 22.58
C ALA A 236 -30.00 54.44 23.99
N ILE A 237 -30.08 55.32 25.00
CA ILE A 237 -30.40 54.97 26.38
C ILE A 237 -31.77 54.31 26.50
N ASP A 238 -32.80 54.85 25.84
CA ASP A 238 -34.15 54.32 25.91
C ASP A 238 -34.23 52.90 25.31
N ILE A 239 -33.62 52.69 24.15
CA ILE A 239 -33.53 51.37 23.51
C ILE A 239 -32.77 50.39 24.40
N GLN A 240 -31.60 50.78 24.92
CA GLN A 240 -30.76 49.90 25.71
C GLN A 240 -31.36 49.58 27.10
N ARG A 241 -32.20 50.46 27.66
CA ARG A 241 -32.99 50.17 28.86
C ARG A 241 -34.03 49.08 28.60
N GLU A 242 -34.70 49.11 27.44
CA GLU A 242 -35.62 48.05 27.06
C GLU A 242 -34.87 46.73 26.82
N VAL A 243 -33.69 46.79 26.19
CA VAL A 243 -32.82 45.60 26.03
C VAL A 243 -32.48 45.00 27.38
N LEU A 244 -31.99 45.83 28.31
CA LEU A 244 -31.66 45.41 29.66
C LEU A 244 -32.88 44.81 30.38
N ARG A 245 -34.06 45.44 30.28
CA ARG A 245 -35.29 44.95 30.91
C ARG A 245 -35.62 43.53 30.46
N ARG A 246 -35.56 43.25 29.15
CA ARG A 246 -35.84 41.92 28.60
C ARG A 246 -34.79 40.89 28.98
N TYR A 247 -33.51 41.26 28.96
CA TYR A 247 -32.43 40.39 29.42
C TYR A 247 -32.56 40.02 30.89
N LEU A 248 -32.90 40.97 31.76
CA LEU A 248 -33.14 40.68 33.17
C LEU A 248 -34.35 39.74 33.35
N ALA A 249 -35.43 39.97 32.61
CA ALA A 249 -36.62 39.11 32.67
C ALA A 249 -36.34 37.67 32.21
N ALA A 250 -35.43 37.50 31.25
CA ALA A 250 -35.02 36.19 30.74
C ALA A 250 -33.81 35.57 31.47
N ASN A 251 -33.25 36.25 32.48
CA ASN A 251 -31.98 35.89 33.12
C ASN A 251 -30.84 35.67 32.10
N ASP A 252 -30.75 36.57 31.12
CA ASP A 252 -29.83 36.46 30.00
C ASP A 252 -28.39 36.87 30.39
N LYS A 253 -27.41 36.13 29.86
CA LYS A 253 -25.96 36.32 30.09
C LYS A 253 -25.43 37.69 29.64
N PHE A 254 -26.14 38.41 28.77
CA PHE A 254 -25.75 39.72 28.25
C PHE A 254 -26.26 40.91 29.09
N ALA A 255 -26.92 40.67 30.23
CA ALA A 255 -27.38 41.73 31.13
C ALA A 255 -26.22 42.63 31.62
N SER A 256 -25.08 42.04 32.01
CA SER A 256 -23.88 42.79 32.43
C SER A 256 -23.35 43.73 31.33
N LEU A 257 -23.28 43.25 30.07
CA LEU A 257 -22.85 44.09 28.94
C LEU A 257 -23.84 45.21 28.64
N SER A 258 -25.13 44.98 28.88
CA SER A 258 -26.17 46.01 28.73
C SER A 258 -26.01 47.12 29.77
N TYR A 259 -25.69 46.77 31.01
CA TYR A 259 -25.31 47.72 32.04
C TYR A 259 -24.03 48.50 31.69
N SER A 260 -22.99 47.82 31.19
CA SER A 260 -21.77 48.49 30.70
C SER A 260 -22.07 49.53 29.62
N SER A 261 -22.94 49.17 28.66
CA SER A 261 -23.31 50.02 27.54
C SER A 261 -24.10 51.26 28.02
N LEU A 262 -25.04 51.10 28.96
CA LEU A 262 -25.70 52.25 29.60
C LEU A 262 -24.68 53.13 30.33
N GLY A 263 -23.73 52.55 31.07
CA GLY A 263 -22.66 53.30 31.72
C GLY A 263 -21.92 54.22 30.74
N ARG A 264 -21.54 53.68 29.58
CA ARG A 264 -20.93 54.42 28.47
C ARG A 264 -21.83 55.53 27.92
N TYR A 265 -23.11 55.28 27.69
CA TYR A 265 -24.01 56.30 27.14
C TYR A 265 -24.23 57.46 28.11
N TYR A 266 -24.39 57.16 29.40
CA TYR A 266 -24.50 58.20 30.44
C TYR A 266 -23.21 59.00 30.57
N LEU A 267 -22.06 58.37 30.36
CA LEU A 267 -20.78 59.07 30.30
C LEU A 267 -20.72 60.05 29.12
N ASN A 268 -21.21 59.66 27.93
CA ASN A 268 -21.22 60.52 26.75
C ASN A 268 -22.11 61.77 26.91
N ILE A 269 -23.17 61.70 27.73
CA ILE A 269 -23.99 62.86 28.10
C ILE A 269 -23.53 63.56 29.40
N HIS A 270 -22.31 63.26 29.86
CA HIS A 270 -21.68 63.84 31.05
C HIS A 270 -22.45 63.64 32.36
N GLN A 271 -23.30 62.60 32.44
CA GLN A 271 -24.04 62.23 33.66
C GLN A 271 -23.26 61.18 34.46
N MET A 272 -22.25 61.67 35.18
CA MET A 272 -21.26 60.81 35.83
C MET A 272 -21.84 59.88 36.90
N ASP A 273 -22.85 60.32 37.65
CA ASP A 273 -23.47 59.50 38.71
C ASP A 273 -24.18 58.28 38.12
N SER A 274 -24.96 58.48 37.06
CA SER A 274 -25.62 57.39 36.33
C SER A 274 -24.60 56.47 35.65
N ALA A 275 -23.54 57.03 35.07
CA ALA A 275 -22.47 56.24 34.47
C ALA A 275 -21.81 55.30 35.51
N ARG A 276 -21.48 55.83 36.70
CA ARG A 276 -20.93 55.05 37.82
C ARG A 276 -21.91 53.98 38.30
N TYR A 277 -23.17 54.34 38.49
CA TYR A 277 -24.20 53.40 38.92
C TYR A 277 -24.30 52.20 37.97
N TYR A 278 -24.45 52.47 36.66
CA TYR A 278 -24.59 51.39 35.69
C TYR A 278 -23.31 50.56 35.52
N MET A 279 -22.13 51.17 35.64
CA MET A 279 -20.87 50.40 35.64
C MET A 279 -20.75 49.50 36.88
N GLN A 280 -21.20 49.97 38.04
CA GLN A 280 -21.26 49.15 39.26
C GLN A 280 -22.23 47.97 39.09
N MET A 281 -23.44 48.22 38.55
CA MET A 281 -24.41 47.16 38.25
C MET A 281 -23.86 46.14 37.25
N SER A 282 -23.09 46.60 36.25
CA SER A 282 -22.40 45.73 35.29
C SER A 282 -21.45 44.75 35.99
N LYS A 283 -20.69 45.23 36.99
CA LYS A 283 -19.79 44.41 37.80
C LYS A 283 -20.53 43.44 38.71
N GLU A 284 -21.64 43.86 39.32
CA GLU A 284 -22.45 43.01 40.21
C GLU A 284 -23.18 41.89 39.45
N THR A 285 -23.51 42.13 38.18
CA THR A 285 -24.18 41.17 37.29
C THR A 285 -23.20 40.43 36.38
N TYR A 286 -21.90 40.54 36.64
CA TYR A 286 -20.85 39.95 35.82
C TYR A 286 -21.08 38.44 35.64
N SER A 287 -21.06 38.00 34.39
CA SER A 287 -21.26 36.60 34.05
C SER A 287 -19.92 35.95 33.69
N PRO A 288 -19.59 34.76 34.23
CA PRO A 288 -18.41 33.98 33.80
C PRO A 288 -18.41 33.64 32.29
N TYR A 289 -19.57 33.75 31.62
CA TYR A 289 -19.65 33.62 30.17
C TYR A 289 -18.83 34.68 29.44
N ILE A 290 -18.66 35.87 30.01
CA ILE A 290 -17.85 36.94 29.43
C ILE A 290 -16.39 36.49 29.31
N ASP A 291 -15.85 35.77 30.31
CA ASP A 291 -14.48 35.25 30.32
C ASP A 291 -14.23 34.15 29.27
N GLN A 292 -15.29 33.49 28.80
CA GLN A 292 -15.19 32.42 27.79
C GLN A 292 -15.02 32.96 26.37
N ASP A 293 -15.44 34.20 26.13
CA ASP A 293 -15.36 34.86 24.83
C ASP A 293 -14.38 36.02 24.89
N LEU A 294 -13.32 35.92 24.09
CA LEU A 294 -12.27 36.92 24.06
C LEU A 294 -12.78 38.31 23.70
N SER A 295 -13.72 38.40 22.75
CA SER A 295 -14.26 39.68 22.29
C SER A 295 -15.06 40.36 23.39
N LEU A 296 -15.87 39.59 24.14
CA LEU A 296 -16.67 40.10 25.25
C LEU A 296 -15.79 40.52 26.43
N SER A 297 -14.79 39.70 26.77
CA SER A 297 -13.80 40.02 27.80
C SER A 297 -13.05 41.32 27.49
N ASN A 298 -12.59 41.47 26.23
CA ASN A 298 -11.90 42.68 25.79
C ASN A 298 -12.82 43.91 25.85
N TYR A 299 -14.07 43.77 25.37
CA TYR A 299 -15.06 44.85 25.43
C TYR A 299 -15.30 45.31 26.88
N TYR A 300 -15.55 44.37 27.79
CA TYR A 300 -15.79 44.67 29.20
C TYR A 300 -14.55 45.34 29.85
N LEU A 301 -13.35 44.82 29.58
CA LEU A 301 -12.10 45.35 30.11
C LEU A 301 -11.90 46.81 29.70
N ILE A 302 -12.07 47.14 28.41
CA ILE A 302 -11.91 48.51 27.91
C ILE A 302 -12.87 49.47 28.63
N GLN A 303 -14.14 49.11 28.76
CA GLN A 303 -15.13 49.95 29.44
C GLN A 303 -14.79 50.16 30.92
N ASN A 304 -14.38 49.10 31.62
CA ASN A 304 -14.02 49.17 33.03
C ASN A 304 -12.75 50.00 33.26
N THR A 305 -11.73 49.84 32.41
CA THR A 305 -10.50 50.64 32.47
C THR A 305 -10.78 52.13 32.22
N LEU A 306 -11.65 52.45 31.25
CA LEU A 306 -12.07 53.83 31.00
C LEU A 306 -12.79 54.43 32.22
N MET A 307 -13.76 53.70 32.78
CA MET A 307 -14.50 54.16 33.96
C MET A 307 -13.63 54.32 35.21
N GLN A 308 -12.64 53.45 35.38
CA GLN A 308 -11.65 53.59 36.42
C GLN A 308 -10.84 54.87 36.24
N TYR A 309 -10.29 55.11 35.05
CA TYR A 309 -9.54 56.33 34.75
C TYR A 309 -10.36 57.59 35.04
N ILE A 310 -11.63 57.61 34.64
CA ILE A 310 -12.51 58.76 34.86
C ILE A 310 -12.83 58.95 36.35
N SER A 311 -12.92 57.88 37.12
CA SER A 311 -13.24 57.94 38.55
C SER A 311 -12.04 58.28 39.43
N THR A 312 -10.83 57.86 39.05
CA THR A 312 -9.61 57.98 39.88
C THR A 312 -8.58 58.96 39.30
N ASN A 313 -8.74 59.39 38.06
CA ASN A 313 -7.74 60.10 37.25
C ASN A 313 -6.40 59.34 37.13
N GLN A 314 -6.44 58.01 37.23
CA GLN A 314 -5.27 57.13 37.14
C GLN A 314 -5.53 55.99 36.17
N PHE A 315 -4.63 55.82 35.21
CA PHE A 315 -4.65 54.68 34.30
C PHE A 315 -3.83 53.53 34.90
N LEU A 316 -4.52 52.53 35.48
CA LEU A 316 -3.87 51.34 36.00
C LEU A 316 -3.76 50.28 34.90
N ILE A 317 -2.55 50.07 34.39
CA ILE A 317 -2.30 49.09 33.33
C ILE A 317 -2.42 47.62 33.80
N LYS A 318 -2.44 47.37 35.12
CA LYS A 318 -2.36 46.02 35.71
C LYS A 318 -3.35 45.03 35.10
N ASP A 319 -4.61 45.44 34.90
CA ASP A 319 -5.68 44.54 34.44
C ASP A 319 -5.56 44.30 32.93
N VAL A 320 -5.10 45.31 32.19
CA VAL A 320 -4.77 45.22 30.75
C VAL A 320 -3.57 44.29 30.52
N THR A 321 -2.51 44.43 31.32
CA THR A 321 -1.34 43.54 31.26
C THR A 321 -1.70 42.12 31.66
N LEU A 322 -2.52 41.93 32.70
CA LEU A 322 -2.97 40.60 33.11
C LEU A 322 -3.82 39.92 32.03
N PHE A 323 -4.70 40.66 31.36
CA PHE A 323 -5.46 40.16 30.22
C PHE A 323 -4.55 39.81 29.03
N SER A 324 -3.62 40.69 28.68
CA SER A 324 -2.66 40.48 27.58
C SER A 324 -1.75 39.27 27.83
N ASN A 325 -1.27 39.09 29.07
CA ASN A 325 -0.46 37.94 29.45
C ASN A 325 -1.27 36.64 29.41
N ARG A 326 -2.50 36.63 29.92
CA ARG A 326 -3.40 35.46 29.80
C ARG A 326 -3.63 35.09 28.34
N MET A 327 -3.85 36.08 27.50
CA MET A 327 -4.02 35.90 26.06
C MET A 327 -2.79 35.28 25.39
N PHE A 328 -1.61 35.76 25.74
CA PHE A 328 -0.36 35.23 25.21
C PHE A 328 -0.09 33.80 25.72
N GLU A 329 -0.32 33.53 27.00
CA GLU A 329 -0.20 32.19 27.58
C GLU A 329 -1.18 31.20 26.97
N ASP A 330 -2.45 31.59 26.77
CA ASP A 330 -3.45 30.74 26.10
C ASP A 330 -3.05 30.45 24.65
N TYR A 331 -2.51 31.43 23.93
CA TYR A 331 -1.95 31.24 22.60
C TYR A 331 -0.78 30.24 22.63
N LEU A 332 0.20 30.45 23.52
CA LEU A 332 1.37 29.56 23.64
C LEU A 332 0.98 28.14 24.06
N ASN A 333 0.01 27.99 24.95
CA ASN A 333 -0.49 26.68 25.38
C ASN A 333 -1.21 25.98 24.24
N ARG A 334 -2.03 26.69 23.45
CA ARG A 334 -2.66 26.15 22.24
C ARG A 334 -1.61 25.71 21.21
N GLU A 335 -0.60 26.52 20.94
CA GLU A 335 0.52 26.18 20.05
C GLU A 335 1.26 24.93 20.51
N LYS A 336 1.61 24.83 21.81
CA LYS A 336 2.23 23.63 22.40
C LYS A 336 1.36 22.38 22.23
N VAL A 337 0.07 22.48 22.55
CA VAL A 337 -0.89 21.36 22.40
C VAL A 337 -1.02 20.94 20.93
N ILE A 338 -1.06 21.90 20.00
CA ILE A 338 -1.10 21.62 18.55
C ILE A 338 0.20 20.93 18.11
N ALA A 339 1.36 21.43 18.55
CA ALA A 339 2.66 20.85 18.24
C ALA A 339 2.79 19.41 18.76
N GLU A 340 2.43 19.16 20.02
CA GLU A 340 2.42 17.81 20.62
C GLU A 340 1.44 16.87 19.91
N LYS A 341 0.25 17.36 19.55
CA LYS A 341 -0.74 16.58 18.79
C LYS A 341 -0.21 16.21 17.40
N ASN A 342 0.44 17.15 16.71
CA ASN A 342 1.05 16.90 15.41
C ASN A 342 2.21 15.91 15.51
N GLU A 343 3.04 16.00 16.54
CA GLU A 343 4.11 15.04 16.78
C GLU A 343 3.57 13.64 17.11
N SER A 344 2.56 13.55 17.99
CA SER A 344 1.87 12.29 18.28
C SER A 344 1.27 11.66 17.02
N LYS A 345 0.66 12.47 16.15
CA LYS A 345 0.14 12.02 14.85
C LYS A 345 1.26 11.49 13.95
N ARG A 346 2.38 12.20 13.82
CA ARG A 346 3.55 11.75 13.03
C ARG A 346 4.11 10.43 13.54
N VAL A 347 4.24 10.28 14.87
CA VAL A 347 4.70 9.03 15.48
C VAL A 347 3.72 7.88 15.19
N LEU A 348 2.41 8.15 15.26
CA LEU A 348 1.38 7.16 14.93
C LEU A 348 1.42 6.75 13.46
N GLU A 349 1.58 7.71 12.54
CA GLU A 349 1.73 7.44 11.10
C GLU A 349 2.98 6.60 10.81
N GLN A 350 4.11 6.91 11.45
CA GLN A 350 5.33 6.11 11.34
C GLN A 350 5.14 4.68 11.85
N ARG A 351 4.43 4.50 12.98
CA ARG A 351 4.09 3.17 13.50
C ARG A 351 3.18 2.41 12.54
N ASN A 352 2.16 3.07 11.99
CA ASN A 352 1.26 2.46 11.01
C ASN A 352 1.99 2.05 9.73
N LEU A 353 2.92 2.88 9.23
CA LEU A 353 3.75 2.53 8.08
C LEU A 353 4.63 1.31 8.38
N ARG A 354 5.29 1.26 9.54
CA ARG A 354 6.07 0.09 9.97
C ARG A 354 5.21 -1.16 10.07
N LEU A 355 4.00 -1.06 10.62
CA LEU A 355 3.05 -2.17 10.70
C LEU A 355 2.60 -2.64 9.31
N SER A 356 2.34 -1.71 8.39
CA SER A 356 1.99 -2.04 7.00
C SER A 356 3.12 -2.76 6.29
N ILE A 357 4.36 -2.27 6.44
CA ILE A 357 5.56 -2.92 5.88
C ILE A 357 5.75 -4.31 6.48
N ALA A 358 5.63 -4.46 7.81
CA ALA A 358 5.74 -5.77 8.47
C ALA A 358 4.69 -6.76 7.96
N LYS A 359 3.43 -6.31 7.83
CA LYS A 359 2.35 -7.12 7.26
C LYS A 359 2.62 -7.53 5.81
N GLN A 360 3.15 -6.62 4.99
CA GLN A 360 3.56 -6.94 3.61
C GLN A 360 4.71 -7.96 3.59
N GLN A 361 5.67 -7.86 4.50
CA GLN A 361 6.76 -8.82 4.63
C GLN A 361 6.25 -10.21 5.05
N GLU A 362 5.32 -10.28 6.01
CA GLU A 362 4.68 -11.55 6.40
C GLU A 362 3.89 -12.17 5.24
N GLN A 363 3.12 -11.37 4.49
CA GLN A 363 2.39 -11.83 3.30
C GLN A 363 3.35 -12.31 2.20
N MET A 364 4.44 -11.59 1.95
CA MET A 364 5.46 -11.98 0.98
C MET A 364 6.14 -13.30 1.40
N LEU A 365 6.46 -13.46 2.68
CA LEU A 365 7.02 -14.71 3.21
C LEU A 365 6.04 -15.87 3.05
N LEU A 366 4.76 -15.68 3.34
CA LEU A 366 3.73 -16.69 3.15
C LEU A 366 3.59 -17.11 1.68
N ILE A 367 3.63 -16.17 0.74
CA ILE A 367 3.64 -16.45 -0.70
C ILE A 367 4.87 -17.26 -1.10
N ILE A 368 6.07 -16.89 -0.61
CA ILE A 368 7.32 -17.62 -0.89
C ILE A 368 7.22 -19.05 -0.36
N VAL A 369 6.75 -19.25 0.88
CA VAL A 369 6.56 -20.59 1.48
C VAL A 369 5.57 -21.42 0.66
N LEU A 370 4.43 -20.84 0.25
CA LEU A 370 3.46 -21.52 -0.60
C LEU A 370 4.08 -21.96 -1.95
N LEU A 371 4.89 -21.09 -2.55
CA LEU A 371 5.56 -21.35 -3.82
C LEU A 371 6.60 -22.47 -3.69
N VAL A 372 7.33 -22.52 -2.57
CA VAL A 372 8.24 -23.63 -2.23
C VAL A 372 7.49 -24.95 -2.03
N VAL A 373 6.34 -24.94 -1.34
CA VAL A 373 5.50 -26.13 -1.14
C VAL A 373 4.97 -26.65 -2.48
N VAL A 374 4.49 -25.77 -3.35
CA VAL A 374 4.03 -26.15 -4.71
C VAL A 374 5.18 -26.73 -5.52
N LEU A 375 6.37 -26.12 -5.48
CA LEU A 375 7.55 -26.63 -6.18
C LEU A 375 7.95 -28.02 -5.67
N ALA A 376 7.97 -28.23 -4.34
CA ALA A 376 8.25 -29.52 -3.73
C ALA A 376 7.22 -30.58 -4.16
N ALA A 377 5.93 -30.25 -4.17
CA ALA A 377 4.88 -31.15 -4.64
C ALA A 377 5.07 -31.55 -6.12
N VAL A 378 5.44 -30.61 -6.98
CA VAL A 378 5.76 -30.88 -8.40
C VAL A 378 6.97 -31.81 -8.53
N LEU A 379 8.03 -31.56 -7.76
CA LEU A 379 9.23 -32.42 -7.75
C LEU A 379 8.92 -33.85 -7.26
N VAL A 380 8.10 -33.98 -6.21
CA VAL A 380 7.66 -35.28 -5.69
C VAL A 380 6.79 -36.02 -6.72
N ALA A 381 5.84 -35.32 -7.36
CA ALA A 381 5.01 -35.90 -8.42
C ALA A 381 5.88 -36.38 -9.60
N PHE A 382 6.86 -35.57 -10.01
CA PHE A 382 7.82 -35.94 -11.05
C PHE A 382 8.67 -37.15 -10.66
N TYR A 383 9.15 -37.21 -9.41
CA TYR A 383 9.89 -38.36 -8.88
C TYR A 383 9.05 -39.64 -8.88
N ILE A 384 7.80 -39.57 -8.41
CA ILE A 384 6.86 -40.71 -8.41
C ILE A 384 6.60 -41.19 -9.84
N GLN A 385 6.35 -40.28 -10.79
CA GLN A 385 6.14 -40.64 -12.20
C GLN A 385 7.38 -41.32 -12.80
N ARG A 386 8.58 -40.79 -12.55
CA ARG A 386 9.83 -41.39 -13.04
C ARG A 386 10.06 -42.77 -12.45
N ARG A 387 9.81 -42.95 -11.15
CA ARG A 387 9.96 -44.24 -10.46
C ARG A 387 8.94 -45.26 -10.97
N LYS A 388 7.69 -44.87 -11.23
CA LYS A 388 6.69 -45.76 -11.85
C LYS A 388 7.15 -46.26 -13.22
N LYS A 389 7.59 -45.35 -14.11
CA LYS A 389 8.12 -45.75 -15.42
C LYS A 389 9.31 -46.71 -15.32
N LEU A 390 10.23 -46.44 -14.39
CA LEU A 390 11.37 -47.33 -14.16
C LEU A 390 10.95 -48.70 -13.62
N LEU A 391 9.92 -48.78 -12.77
CA LEU A 391 9.38 -50.07 -12.31
C LEU A 391 8.72 -50.84 -13.46
N GLU A 392 7.95 -50.15 -14.31
CA GLU A 392 7.33 -50.75 -15.51
C GLU A 392 8.40 -51.34 -16.43
N GLU A 393 9.47 -50.59 -16.74
CA GLU A 393 10.61 -51.09 -17.54
C GLU A 393 11.30 -52.31 -16.89
N LYS A 394 11.41 -52.34 -15.55
CA LYS A 394 12.02 -53.46 -14.83
C LYS A 394 11.12 -54.69 -14.73
N GLU A 395 9.80 -54.51 -14.67
CA GLU A 395 8.84 -55.61 -14.76
C GLU A 395 8.88 -56.24 -16.15
N GLU A 396 8.93 -55.44 -17.22
CA GLU A 396 9.09 -55.94 -18.60
C GLU A 396 10.39 -56.75 -18.77
N GLU A 397 11.53 -56.23 -18.26
CA GLU A 397 12.79 -56.99 -18.25
C GLU A 397 12.67 -58.32 -17.47
N LEU A 398 11.97 -58.32 -16.34
CA LEU A 398 11.82 -59.51 -15.50
C LEU A 398 10.88 -60.55 -16.14
N GLU A 399 9.85 -60.11 -16.86
CA GLU A 399 8.98 -60.97 -17.66
C GLU A 399 9.74 -61.60 -18.82
N THR A 400 10.56 -60.84 -19.55
CA THR A 400 11.42 -61.41 -20.60
C THR A 400 12.41 -62.43 -20.04
N LEU A 401 13.01 -62.15 -18.88
CA LEU A 401 13.90 -63.10 -18.17
C LEU A 401 13.17 -64.37 -17.74
N LYS A 402 11.95 -64.27 -17.22
CA LYS A 402 11.11 -65.44 -16.87
C LYS A 402 10.73 -66.26 -18.10
N HIS A 403 10.41 -65.59 -19.20
CA HIS A 403 10.08 -66.26 -20.47
C HIS A 403 11.28 -67.03 -21.02
N LEU A 404 12.47 -66.42 -20.96
CA LEU A 404 13.74 -67.08 -21.30
C LEU A 404 14.06 -68.26 -20.36
N TRP A 405 13.69 -68.18 -19.08
CA TRP A 405 13.87 -69.25 -18.09
C TRP A 405 12.94 -70.45 -18.34
N ALA A 406 11.70 -70.20 -18.77
CA ALA A 406 10.74 -71.25 -19.12
C ALA A 406 11.14 -72.02 -20.41
N ASP A 407 11.82 -71.35 -21.34
CA ASP A 407 12.38 -71.99 -22.53
C ASP A 407 13.62 -72.84 -22.21
N VAL A 408 14.35 -72.52 -21.13
CA VAL A 408 15.49 -73.32 -20.62
C VAL A 408 15.05 -74.66 -20.03
N GLU A 409 13.87 -74.72 -19.39
CA GLU A 409 13.40 -75.95 -18.71
C GLU A 409 12.94 -77.05 -19.69
N LYS A 410 12.64 -76.71 -20.95
CA LYS A 410 12.09 -77.65 -21.94
C LYS A 410 13.11 -78.43 -22.76
N THR A 411 14.41 -78.18 -22.63
CA THR A 411 15.42 -78.77 -23.53
C THR A 411 16.51 -79.51 -22.75
N ASN A 412 16.21 -80.75 -22.35
CA ASN A 412 17.07 -81.59 -21.52
C ASN A 412 18.08 -82.40 -22.35
N ASN A 413 19.09 -81.74 -22.93
CA ASN A 413 20.15 -82.41 -23.70
C ASN A 413 21.49 -81.67 -23.64
N GLU A 414 21.92 -81.22 -22.45
CA GLU A 414 23.04 -80.25 -22.35
C GLU A 414 24.06 -80.51 -21.21
N ASN A 415 24.45 -81.73 -20.82
CA ASN A 415 25.61 -81.82 -19.90
C ASN A 415 26.90 -81.25 -20.54
N ASP A 416 27.05 -81.42 -21.86
CA ASP A 416 28.23 -80.93 -22.60
C ASP A 416 28.11 -79.45 -22.99
N GLN A 417 26.88 -78.94 -23.20
CA GLN A 417 26.63 -77.55 -23.57
C GLN A 417 26.54 -76.63 -22.34
N PHE A 418 26.02 -77.14 -21.22
CA PHE A 418 26.06 -76.48 -19.90
C PHE A 418 27.50 -76.30 -19.41
N PHE A 419 28.34 -77.34 -19.51
CA PHE A 419 29.75 -77.25 -19.16
C PHE A 419 30.49 -76.22 -20.04
N LYS A 420 30.25 -76.23 -21.36
CA LYS A 420 30.78 -75.22 -22.30
C LYS A 420 30.33 -73.80 -21.93
N LYS A 421 29.05 -73.61 -21.55
CA LYS A 421 28.49 -72.30 -21.19
C LYS A 421 29.07 -71.78 -19.88
N ILE A 422 29.26 -72.65 -18.88
CA ILE A 422 29.93 -72.32 -17.61
C ILE A 422 31.39 -71.93 -17.83
N LEU A 423 32.15 -72.69 -18.62
CA LEU A 423 33.56 -72.41 -18.90
C LEU A 423 33.74 -71.09 -19.69
N LEU A 424 32.86 -70.81 -20.65
CA LEU A 424 32.82 -69.52 -21.36
C LEU A 424 32.46 -68.35 -20.44
N GLN A 425 31.52 -68.55 -19.50
CA GLN A 425 31.19 -67.56 -18.47
C GLN A 425 32.39 -67.30 -17.55
N GLN A 426 33.11 -68.34 -17.14
CA GLN A 426 34.35 -68.23 -16.38
C GLN A 426 35.46 -67.51 -17.16
N MET A 427 35.62 -67.78 -18.46
CA MET A 427 36.56 -67.04 -19.31
C MET A 427 36.19 -65.55 -19.42
N GLY A 428 34.90 -65.22 -19.55
CA GLY A 428 34.41 -63.84 -19.54
C GLY A 428 34.66 -63.12 -18.23
N ILE A 429 34.49 -63.80 -17.10
CA ILE A 429 34.77 -63.26 -15.75
C ILE A 429 36.27 -63.08 -15.52
N ILE A 430 37.11 -64.05 -15.91
CA ILE A 430 38.57 -63.96 -15.85
C ILE A 430 39.08 -62.80 -16.71
N ARG A 431 38.51 -62.61 -17.90
CA ARG A 431 38.83 -61.51 -18.81
C ARG A 431 38.45 -60.15 -18.21
N MET A 432 37.25 -60.04 -17.66
CA MET A 432 36.77 -58.84 -16.96
C MET A 432 37.68 -58.47 -15.77
N VAL A 433 38.09 -59.45 -14.96
CA VAL A 433 39.01 -59.24 -13.83
C VAL A 433 40.42 -58.83 -14.30
N ALA A 434 40.92 -59.40 -15.40
CA ALA A 434 42.23 -59.07 -15.94
C ALA A 434 42.32 -57.68 -16.61
N THR A 435 41.20 -57.14 -17.09
CA THR A 435 41.15 -55.77 -17.64
C THR A 435 41.25 -54.68 -16.57
N ASN A 436 40.91 -54.97 -15.29
CA ASN A 436 41.06 -54.07 -14.14
C ASN A 436 41.50 -54.85 -12.88
N PRO A 437 42.82 -55.05 -12.66
CA PRO A 437 43.33 -55.82 -11.53
C PRO A 437 43.31 -54.99 -10.24
N THR A 438 42.18 -55.01 -9.53
CA THR A 438 42.06 -54.52 -8.14
C THR A 438 42.27 -55.66 -7.14
N PRO A 439 42.76 -55.39 -5.91
CA PRO A 439 43.00 -56.42 -4.89
C PRO A 439 41.75 -57.27 -4.59
N HIS A 440 40.56 -56.66 -4.64
CA HIS A 440 39.27 -57.33 -4.46
C HIS A 440 38.97 -58.36 -5.57
N ASN A 441 39.39 -58.10 -6.80
CA ASN A 441 39.18 -59.01 -7.92
C ASN A 441 40.15 -60.22 -7.89
N GLN A 442 41.34 -60.06 -7.28
CA GLN A 442 42.26 -61.18 -7.02
C GLN A 442 41.76 -62.10 -5.90
N GLU A 443 41.08 -61.54 -4.90
CA GLU A 443 40.45 -62.28 -3.79
C GLU A 443 39.20 -63.06 -4.25
N PHE A 444 38.45 -62.51 -5.20
CA PHE A 444 37.34 -63.22 -5.85
C PHE A 444 37.82 -64.45 -6.66
N LEU A 445 38.95 -64.34 -7.35
CA LEU A 445 39.57 -65.47 -8.06
C LEU A 445 40.08 -66.57 -7.12
N SER A 446 40.63 -66.20 -5.94
CA SER A 446 41.12 -67.17 -4.96
C SER A 446 39.97 -67.90 -4.23
N GLN A 447 38.83 -67.24 -4.01
CA GLN A 447 37.62 -67.87 -3.48
C GLN A 447 36.96 -68.82 -4.48
N MET A 448 36.94 -68.48 -5.77
CA MET A 448 36.49 -69.41 -6.81
C MET A 448 37.33 -70.69 -6.88
N LYS A 449 38.66 -70.60 -6.64
CA LYS A 449 39.56 -71.77 -6.56
C LYS A 449 39.16 -72.80 -5.49
N ARG A 450 38.47 -72.36 -4.42
CA ARG A 450 37.99 -73.24 -3.33
C ARG A 450 36.65 -73.90 -3.57
N ILE A 451 35.84 -73.40 -4.49
CA ILE A 451 34.43 -73.84 -4.65
C ILE A 451 34.28 -74.95 -5.70
N THR A 452 35.28 -75.17 -6.56
CA THR A 452 35.12 -76.07 -7.72
C THR A 452 35.98 -77.34 -7.75
N GLN A 453 36.90 -77.60 -6.81
CA GLN A 453 37.76 -78.80 -6.88
C GLN A 453 38.18 -79.31 -5.48
N GLU A 454 37.42 -80.26 -4.93
CA GLU A 454 38.02 -81.31 -4.11
C GLU A 454 38.81 -82.23 -5.06
N ASP A 455 40.04 -82.57 -4.66
CA ASP A 455 40.96 -83.54 -5.27
C ASP A 455 41.49 -83.21 -6.67
N ILE A 456 42.56 -82.40 -6.75
CA ILE A 456 43.80 -82.58 -7.56
C ILE A 456 44.70 -81.34 -7.32
N PRO A 457 45.94 -81.48 -6.80
CA PRO A 457 46.83 -80.35 -6.56
C PRO A 457 47.47 -79.88 -7.88
N THR A 458 46.93 -78.82 -8.49
CA THR A 458 47.62 -78.09 -9.56
C THR A 458 47.68 -76.59 -9.25
N ASP A 459 48.88 -76.01 -9.40
CA ASP A 459 49.18 -74.60 -9.10
C ASP A 459 48.55 -73.60 -10.10
N ASP A 460 47.91 -74.09 -11.17
CA ASP A 460 47.38 -73.26 -12.26
C ASP A 460 45.92 -72.80 -12.01
N LEU A 461 45.58 -71.59 -12.49
CA LEU A 461 44.22 -71.01 -12.43
C LEU A 461 43.24 -71.65 -13.44
N LEU A 462 43.75 -72.49 -14.35
CA LEU A 462 43.00 -73.14 -15.41
C LEU A 462 43.30 -74.64 -15.41
N VAL A 463 42.26 -75.45 -15.61
CA VAL A 463 42.42 -76.87 -15.93
C VAL A 463 42.66 -77.01 -17.43
N TRP A 464 43.91 -77.19 -17.83
CA TRP A 464 44.31 -77.20 -19.23
C TRP A 464 43.71 -78.35 -20.04
N GLU A 465 43.56 -79.54 -19.45
CA GLU A 465 42.97 -80.71 -20.13
C GLU A 465 41.54 -80.46 -20.62
N ASP A 466 40.77 -79.69 -19.86
CA ASP A 466 39.40 -79.34 -20.22
C ASP A 466 39.36 -78.15 -21.17
N LEU A 467 40.26 -77.18 -20.97
CA LEU A 467 40.37 -76.02 -21.86
C LEU A 467 40.77 -76.44 -23.29
N TYR A 468 41.67 -77.41 -23.45
CA TYR A 468 42.04 -77.92 -24.77
C TYR A 468 40.86 -78.53 -25.52
N LYS A 469 40.03 -79.32 -24.84
CA LYS A 469 38.79 -79.88 -25.43
C LYS A 469 37.83 -78.78 -25.87
N VAL A 470 37.70 -77.72 -25.07
CA VAL A 470 36.85 -76.57 -25.41
C VAL A 470 37.40 -75.82 -26.62
N ILE A 471 38.71 -75.56 -26.67
CA ILE A 471 39.37 -74.90 -27.81
C ILE A 471 39.19 -75.73 -29.08
N ASP A 472 39.40 -77.05 -29.02
CA ASP A 472 39.17 -77.94 -30.15
C ASP A 472 37.71 -77.95 -30.61
N SER A 473 36.77 -77.90 -29.67
CA SER A 473 35.34 -77.88 -30.03
C SER A 473 34.86 -76.56 -30.65
N ILE A 474 35.45 -75.42 -30.27
CA ILE A 474 35.02 -74.08 -30.73
C ILE A 474 35.79 -73.65 -31.98
N TYR A 475 37.06 -74.04 -32.08
CA TYR A 475 37.97 -73.59 -33.12
C TYR A 475 38.43 -74.77 -33.99
N ASP A 476 37.50 -75.58 -34.49
CA ASP A 476 37.74 -76.65 -35.48
C ASP A 476 39.00 -77.51 -35.19
N ASN A 477 39.07 -78.11 -34.00
CA ASN A 477 40.18 -78.94 -33.52
C ASN A 477 41.56 -78.25 -33.52
N PHE A 478 41.60 -76.93 -33.31
CA PHE A 478 42.82 -76.11 -33.35
C PHE A 478 43.97 -76.63 -32.48
N TYR A 479 43.75 -76.95 -31.20
CA TYR A 479 44.80 -77.47 -30.33
C TYR A 479 45.33 -78.81 -30.84
N THR A 480 44.46 -79.73 -31.23
CA THR A 480 44.85 -81.02 -31.81
C THR A 480 45.67 -80.83 -33.10
N HIS A 481 45.28 -79.89 -33.96
CA HIS A 481 46.01 -79.56 -35.19
C HIS A 481 47.39 -78.95 -34.92
N VAL A 482 47.50 -78.03 -33.96
CA VAL A 482 48.78 -77.41 -33.59
C VAL A 482 49.71 -78.43 -32.91
N LEU A 483 49.19 -79.26 -32.02
CA LEU A 483 49.96 -80.30 -31.34
C LEU A 483 50.50 -81.34 -32.33
N THR A 484 49.68 -81.80 -33.28
CA THR A 484 50.11 -82.79 -34.29
C THR A 484 51.14 -82.24 -35.27
N ARG A 485 51.01 -80.96 -35.68
CA ARG A 485 51.89 -80.35 -36.69
C ARG A 485 53.16 -79.71 -36.11
N PHE A 486 53.09 -79.16 -34.91
CA PHE A 486 54.16 -78.37 -34.30
C PHE A 486 54.55 -78.79 -32.87
N GLY A 487 53.96 -79.86 -32.32
CA GLY A 487 54.24 -80.33 -30.95
C GLY A 487 55.66 -80.87 -30.72
N ASN A 488 56.41 -81.14 -31.80
CA ASN A 488 57.85 -81.46 -31.72
C ASN A 488 58.75 -80.21 -31.63
N VAL A 489 58.22 -79.02 -31.94
CA VAL A 489 58.95 -77.74 -31.97
C VAL A 489 58.52 -76.85 -30.78
N LEU A 490 57.24 -76.85 -30.46
CA LEU A 490 56.65 -76.07 -29.38
C LEU A 490 56.58 -76.89 -28.08
N ASN A 491 56.91 -76.25 -26.96
CA ASN A 491 56.70 -76.86 -25.65
C ASN A 491 55.27 -76.59 -25.12
N GLU A 492 54.88 -77.29 -24.07
CA GLU A 492 53.54 -77.18 -23.45
C GLU A 492 53.13 -75.74 -23.15
N ARG A 493 54.02 -74.93 -22.57
CA ARG A 493 53.72 -73.53 -22.23
C ARG A 493 53.55 -72.64 -23.47
N GLU A 494 54.18 -72.99 -24.58
CA GLU A 494 54.02 -72.32 -25.87
C GLU A 494 52.70 -72.73 -26.54
N LEU A 495 52.29 -74.01 -26.42
CA LEU A 495 50.99 -74.51 -26.88
C LEU A 495 49.82 -73.85 -26.12
N GLN A 496 49.92 -73.77 -24.80
CA GLN A 496 48.97 -73.03 -23.94
C GLN A 496 48.82 -71.58 -24.40
N LEU A 497 49.93 -70.91 -24.71
CA LEU A 497 49.92 -69.53 -25.20
C LEU A 497 49.21 -69.41 -26.55
N CYS A 498 49.44 -70.35 -27.48
CA CYS A 498 48.79 -70.36 -28.78
C CYS A 498 47.26 -70.52 -28.64
N CYS A 499 46.80 -71.40 -27.74
CA CYS A 499 45.38 -71.62 -27.47
C CYS A 499 44.71 -70.36 -26.91
N LEU A 500 45.35 -69.68 -25.94
CA LEU A 500 44.83 -68.43 -25.38
C LEU A 500 44.80 -67.30 -26.43
N LEU A 501 45.77 -67.24 -27.33
CA LEU A 501 45.77 -66.27 -28.43
C LEU A 501 44.64 -66.54 -29.42
N LYS A 502 44.40 -67.81 -29.77
CA LYS A 502 43.26 -68.20 -30.63
C LYS A 502 41.92 -67.85 -29.99
N ALA A 503 41.83 -67.93 -28.67
CA ALA A 503 40.68 -67.46 -27.89
C ALA A 503 40.62 -65.92 -27.70
N ASN A 504 41.43 -65.16 -28.44
CA ASN A 504 41.49 -63.70 -28.44
C ASN A 504 41.87 -63.05 -27.09
N PHE A 505 42.69 -63.72 -26.26
CA PHE A 505 43.24 -63.09 -25.05
C PHE A 505 44.37 -62.13 -25.40
N SER A 506 44.29 -60.92 -24.85
CA SER A 506 45.35 -59.92 -24.93
C SER A 506 46.57 -60.35 -24.12
N THR A 507 47.75 -59.81 -24.46
CA THR A 507 49.00 -60.12 -23.74
C THR A 507 48.93 -59.80 -22.24
N LYS A 508 48.13 -58.80 -21.84
CA LYS A 508 47.89 -58.47 -20.43
C LYS A 508 47.00 -59.52 -19.75
N GLU A 509 45.94 -59.97 -20.40
CA GLU A 509 45.04 -60.99 -19.85
C GLU A 509 45.75 -62.33 -19.67
N ILE A 510 46.54 -62.75 -20.66
CA ILE A 510 47.36 -63.97 -20.60
C ILE A 510 48.34 -63.91 -19.41
N SER A 511 48.94 -62.75 -19.15
CA SER A 511 49.90 -62.59 -18.05
C SER A 511 49.28 -62.86 -16.68
N VAL A 512 48.02 -62.45 -16.49
CA VAL A 512 47.25 -62.66 -15.25
C VAL A 512 46.86 -64.13 -15.11
N VAL A 513 46.33 -64.72 -16.18
CA VAL A 513 45.82 -66.10 -16.19
C VAL A 513 46.94 -67.13 -15.98
N THR A 514 48.08 -66.91 -16.61
CA THR A 514 49.25 -67.79 -16.50
C THR A 514 50.16 -67.45 -15.31
N GLN A 515 49.84 -66.40 -14.54
CA GLN A 515 50.64 -65.83 -13.46
C GLN A 515 52.09 -65.52 -13.87
N GLN A 516 52.29 -65.03 -15.09
CA GLN A 516 53.61 -64.66 -15.62
C GLN A 516 53.69 -63.16 -15.86
N SER A 517 54.91 -62.61 -15.85
CA SER A 517 55.07 -61.19 -16.20
C SER A 517 54.69 -60.95 -17.67
N VAL A 518 54.09 -59.80 -17.97
CA VAL A 518 53.76 -59.37 -19.35
C VAL A 518 54.99 -59.47 -20.27
N ARG A 519 56.20 -59.15 -19.75
CA ARG A 519 57.47 -59.27 -20.47
C ARG A 519 57.79 -60.72 -20.86
N THR A 520 57.54 -61.67 -19.97
CA THR A 520 57.73 -63.11 -20.23
C THR A 520 56.80 -63.60 -21.34
N VAL A 521 55.55 -63.13 -21.35
CA VAL A 521 54.57 -63.47 -22.41
C VAL A 521 55.02 -62.92 -23.76
N TYR A 522 55.50 -61.67 -23.83
CA TYR A 522 56.06 -61.11 -25.06
C TYR A 522 57.28 -61.88 -25.56
N GLN A 523 58.23 -62.19 -24.68
CA GLN A 523 59.40 -62.99 -25.04
C GLN A 523 58.99 -64.34 -25.62
N ARG A 524 58.01 -65.01 -25.00
CA ARG A 524 57.51 -66.31 -25.46
C ARG A 524 56.81 -66.22 -26.82
N LYS A 525 56.05 -65.15 -27.10
CA LYS A 525 55.52 -64.88 -28.46
C LYS A 525 56.65 -64.75 -29.49
N THR A 526 57.71 -64.01 -29.15
CA THR A 526 58.88 -63.88 -30.03
C THR A 526 59.58 -65.21 -30.26
N THR A 527 59.75 -66.02 -29.20
CA THR A 527 60.33 -67.38 -29.31
C THR A 527 59.49 -68.29 -30.21
N ILE A 528 58.15 -68.26 -30.08
CA ILE A 528 57.25 -69.03 -30.94
C ILE A 528 57.41 -68.62 -32.41
N ARG A 529 57.43 -67.31 -32.71
CA ARG A 529 57.65 -66.83 -34.09
C ARG A 529 58.99 -67.29 -34.66
N GLN A 530 60.06 -67.22 -33.87
CA GLN A 530 61.38 -67.69 -34.28
C GLN A 530 61.39 -69.21 -34.53
N LYS A 531 60.77 -69.99 -33.65
CA LYS A 531 60.67 -71.45 -33.79
C LYS A 531 59.84 -71.89 -34.99
N LEU A 532 58.81 -71.12 -35.35
CA LEU A 532 57.92 -71.38 -36.47
C LEU A 532 58.36 -70.69 -37.77
N ASN A 533 59.51 -70.00 -37.79
CA ASN A 533 60.00 -69.19 -38.92
C ASN A 533 58.95 -68.19 -39.46
N MET A 534 58.23 -67.54 -38.56
CA MET A 534 57.23 -66.51 -38.89
C MET A 534 57.87 -65.14 -39.05
N ASP A 535 57.24 -64.26 -39.83
CA ASP A 535 57.60 -62.84 -39.88
C ASP A 535 57.31 -62.15 -38.53
N GLU A 536 58.10 -61.16 -38.14
CA GLU A 536 58.02 -60.47 -36.84
C GLU A 536 56.64 -59.84 -36.58
N LYS A 537 55.90 -59.50 -37.66
CA LYS A 537 54.57 -58.88 -37.59
C LYS A 537 53.40 -59.82 -37.87
N GLU A 538 53.65 -61.09 -38.18
CA GLU A 538 52.58 -62.05 -38.46
C GLU A 538 51.87 -62.49 -37.17
N ASP A 539 50.54 -62.64 -37.24
CA ASP A 539 49.73 -63.09 -36.10
C ASP A 539 49.87 -64.62 -35.91
N ILE A 540 50.20 -65.01 -34.67
CA ILE A 540 50.50 -66.40 -34.31
C ILE A 540 49.24 -67.27 -34.41
N ALA A 541 48.08 -66.77 -34.03
CA ALA A 541 46.84 -67.55 -34.07
C ALA A 541 46.37 -67.76 -35.51
N ASP A 542 46.47 -66.74 -36.35
CA ASP A 542 46.10 -66.84 -37.76
C ASP A 542 47.05 -67.76 -38.54
N PHE A 543 48.37 -67.65 -38.31
CA PHE A 543 49.36 -68.52 -38.95
C PHE A 543 49.15 -69.99 -38.61
N LEU A 544 48.88 -70.30 -37.34
CA LEU A 544 48.64 -71.67 -36.87
C LEU A 544 47.29 -72.25 -37.33
N SER A 545 46.37 -71.40 -37.82
CA SER A 545 45.06 -71.82 -38.34
C SER A 545 45.07 -72.11 -39.85
N ARG A 546 46.20 -71.92 -40.54
CA ARG A 546 46.41 -72.25 -41.95
C ARG A 546 46.96 -73.67 -42.12
#